data_AF-A0A026WCL2-F1
#
_entry.id   AF-A0A026WCL2-F1
#
_cell.length_a   1.000
_cell.length_b   1.000
_cell.length_c   1.000
_cell.angle_alpha   90.00
_cell.angle_beta   90.00
_cell.angle_gamma   90.00
#
_symmetry.space_group_name_H-M   'P 1'
#
loop_
_entity.id
_entity.type
_entity.pdbx_description
1 polymer ?
#
loop_
_entity_poly.entity_id
_entity_poly.type
_entity_poly.pdbx_seq_one_letter_code
_entity_poly.pdbx_strand_id
1 'polypeptide(L)'
;MIEKYNLLRQDFLSLAEPYVSGDVLNQLKCNYMHDIGSRRKLSKARDFKTFIRLLEKRDIVSYKNIEPLWFISKQFVRNSNLNDKLLDYENWLETAQLSPSCNMYQSDEAPELLEQQRHEEEEYSASLPESACASTYNLSRSSTENSIASSSIQIIETSHSCRQEGRDNLDDKRKLLQQTVLLQIKDRLGRSWRDVARHLNIRECEIDAVQSKYPYDLKEQSYEFLNIYMALSDTERWAINLIHALEKGRRRDLKELVEELILKNNT
;
A
#
# COMPACT_ATOMS: atom_id res chain seq x y z
N MET A 1 14.70 5.95 21.95
CA MET A 1 15.24 6.20 20.59
C MET A 1 14.70 7.50 19.99
N ILE A 2 13.40 7.62 19.73
CA ILE A 2 12.82 8.79 19.05
C ILE A 2 13.01 10.10 19.83
N GLU A 3 12.91 10.09 21.15
CA GLU A 3 13.09 11.29 21.99
C GLU A 3 14.51 11.86 21.93
N LYS A 4 15.53 11.00 22.04
CA LYS A 4 16.95 11.38 21.87
C LYS A 4 17.22 11.99 20.50
N TYR A 5 16.65 11.41 19.44
CA TYR A 5 16.75 11.96 18.09
C TYR A 5 16.07 13.33 17.97
N ASN A 6 14.91 13.53 18.60
CA ASN A 6 14.23 14.82 18.59
C ASN A 6 15.07 15.92 19.27
N LEU A 7 15.76 15.59 20.37
CA LEU A 7 16.70 16.49 21.04
C LEU A 7 17.88 16.83 20.13
N LEU A 8 18.52 15.80 19.54
CA LEU A 8 19.59 16.00 18.57
C LEU A 8 19.16 16.92 17.43
N ARG A 9 17.97 16.70 16.87
CA ARG A 9 17.43 17.52 15.78
C ARG A 9 17.23 18.97 16.20
N GLN A 10 16.68 19.21 17.39
CA GLN A 10 16.49 20.57 17.90
C GLN A 10 17.83 21.28 18.07
N ASP A 11 18.79 20.60 18.69
CA ASP A 11 20.15 21.10 18.87
C ASP A 11 20.82 21.38 17.52
N PHE A 12 20.73 20.43 16.59
CA PHE A 12 21.28 20.55 15.25
C PHE A 12 20.71 21.76 14.52
N LEU A 13 19.39 21.95 14.55
CA LEU A 13 18.75 23.11 13.95
C LEU A 13 19.23 24.41 14.60
N SER A 14 19.28 24.46 15.94
CA SER A 14 19.70 25.68 16.65
C SER A 14 21.15 26.08 16.35
N LEU A 15 22.04 25.10 16.16
CA LEU A 15 23.46 25.33 15.89
C LEU A 15 23.75 25.57 14.42
N ALA A 16 22.97 24.97 13.51
CA ALA A 16 23.19 25.08 12.06
C ALA A 16 22.45 26.27 11.42
N GLU A 17 21.30 26.66 11.95
CA GLU A 17 20.46 27.75 11.39
C GLU A 17 21.22 29.07 11.16
N PRO A 18 22.16 29.53 12.03
CA PRO A 18 22.95 30.73 11.77
C PRO A 18 23.90 30.63 10.57
N TYR A 19 24.30 29.42 10.18
CA TYR A 19 25.27 29.17 9.12
C TYR A 19 24.60 28.85 7.78
N VAL A 20 23.31 28.52 7.80
CA VAL A 20 22.55 28.17 6.58
C VAL A 20 21.87 29.42 6.04
N SER A 21 22.60 30.14 5.18
CA SER A 21 22.04 31.21 4.36
C SER A 21 21.13 30.66 3.26
N GLY A 22 20.36 31.54 2.60
CA GLY A 22 19.48 31.15 1.49
C GLY A 22 20.23 30.47 0.33
N ASP A 23 21.47 30.88 0.05
CA ASP A 23 22.30 30.29 -0.99
C ASP A 23 22.76 28.88 -0.61
N VAL A 24 23.19 28.68 0.63
CA VAL A 24 23.53 27.36 1.18
C VAL A 24 22.32 26.44 1.13
N LEU A 25 21.15 26.94 1.49
CA LEU A 25 19.90 26.17 1.43
C LEU A 25 19.57 25.76 -0.02
N ASN A 26 19.82 26.62 -1.00
CA ASN A 26 19.60 26.29 -2.41
C ASN A 26 20.60 25.24 -2.91
N GLN A 27 21.87 25.31 -2.49
CA GLN A 27 22.85 24.26 -2.79
C GLN A 27 22.44 22.91 -2.19
N LEU A 28 21.97 22.91 -0.94
CA LEU A 28 21.43 21.71 -0.30
C LEU A 28 20.22 21.13 -1.06
N LYS A 29 19.29 21.97 -1.53
CA LYS A 29 18.16 21.54 -2.35
C LYS A 29 18.61 20.87 -3.66
N CYS A 30 19.68 21.38 -4.27
CA CYS A 30 20.27 20.77 -5.47
C CYS A 30 20.89 19.41 -5.17
N ASN A 31 21.65 19.28 -4.08
CA ASN A 31 22.31 18.03 -3.69
C ASN A 31 21.31 16.90 -3.46
N TYR A 32 20.21 17.17 -2.75
CA TYR A 32 19.16 16.19 -2.45
C TYR A 32 18.03 16.16 -3.49
N MET A 33 18.21 16.81 -4.65
CA MET A 33 17.15 16.92 -5.65
C MET A 33 16.69 15.55 -6.16
N HIS A 34 17.65 14.66 -6.41
CA HIS A 34 17.40 13.32 -6.92
C HIS A 34 16.71 12.44 -5.88
N ASP A 35 17.20 12.46 -4.64
CA ASP A 35 16.66 11.65 -3.53
C ASP A 35 15.22 12.06 -3.17
N ILE A 36 14.91 13.35 -3.21
CA ILE A 36 13.57 13.86 -2.92
C ILE A 36 12.60 13.62 -4.08
N GLY A 37 13.10 13.53 -5.31
CA GLY A 37 12.32 13.26 -6.52
C GLY A 37 11.17 14.25 -6.79
N SER A 38 11.22 15.46 -6.22
CA SER A 38 10.11 16.43 -6.34
C SER A 38 10.56 17.88 -6.23
N ARG A 39 10.77 18.50 -7.41
CA ARG A 39 11.07 19.94 -7.54
C ARG A 39 10.03 20.82 -6.85
N ARG A 40 8.73 20.48 -6.98
CA ARG A 40 7.64 21.25 -6.35
C ARG A 40 7.72 21.25 -4.82
N LYS A 41 8.10 20.14 -4.19
CA LYS A 41 8.24 20.07 -2.72
C LYS A 41 9.49 20.80 -2.24
N LEU A 42 10.59 20.71 -2.99
CA LEU A 42 11.83 21.46 -2.73
C LEU A 42 11.62 22.98 -2.80
N SER A 43 10.89 23.47 -3.81
CA SER A 43 10.59 24.91 -3.93
C SER A 43 9.74 25.45 -2.77
N LYS A 44 8.96 24.59 -2.10
CA LYS A 44 8.15 24.99 -0.94
C LYS A 44 8.96 25.11 0.35
N ALA A 45 10.14 24.49 0.43
CA ALA A 45 11.01 24.59 1.60
C ALA A 45 11.74 25.94 1.60
N ARG A 46 11.19 26.94 2.30
CA ARG A 46 11.79 28.28 2.39
C ARG A 46 12.90 28.37 3.44
N ASP A 47 12.78 27.56 4.49
CA ASP A 47 13.66 27.60 5.66
C ASP A 47 14.39 26.26 5.84
N PHE A 48 15.54 26.31 6.50
CA PHE A 48 16.35 25.12 6.79
C PHE A 48 15.59 24.09 7.62
N LYS A 49 14.82 24.53 8.62
CA LYS A 49 13.92 23.67 9.41
C LYS A 49 12.90 22.93 8.56
N THR A 50 12.30 23.61 7.58
CA THR A 50 11.32 23.01 6.66
C THR A 50 11.98 22.03 5.72
N PHE A 51 13.23 22.30 5.31
CA PHE A 51 14.04 21.40 4.51
C PHE A 51 14.42 20.11 5.26
N ILE A 52 14.92 20.20 6.50
CA ILE A 52 15.23 19.01 7.32
C ILE A 52 13.98 18.13 7.54
N ARG A 53 12.83 18.72 7.86
CA ARG A 53 11.56 17.99 7.97
C ARG A 53 11.16 17.29 6.67
N LEU A 54 11.54 17.86 5.53
CA LEU A 54 11.26 17.27 4.22
C LEU A 54 12.16 16.05 3.97
N LEU A 55 13.42 16.09 4.39
CA LEU A 55 14.32 14.93 4.37
C LEU A 55 13.80 13.81 5.27
N GLU A 56 13.30 14.15 6.47
CA GLU A 56 12.67 13.18 7.38
C GLU A 56 11.44 12.51 6.75
N LYS A 57 10.57 13.30 6.11
CA LYS A 57 9.37 12.78 5.42
C LYS A 57 9.68 11.85 4.24
N ARG A 58 10.91 11.88 3.72
CA ARG A 58 11.39 11.03 2.63
C ARG A 58 12.24 9.86 3.14
N ASP A 59 12.38 9.72 4.45
CA ASP A 59 13.24 8.73 5.11
C ASP A 59 14.71 8.83 4.69
N ILE A 60 15.13 10.01 4.21
CA ILE A 60 16.53 10.29 3.90
C ILE A 60 17.29 10.51 5.22
N VAL A 61 16.68 11.27 6.13
CA VAL A 61 17.16 11.45 7.50
C VAL A 61 16.22 10.74 8.45
N SER A 62 16.76 9.91 9.33
CA SER A 62 15.97 9.21 10.35
C SER A 62 16.77 9.05 11.64
N TYR A 63 16.15 8.51 12.68
CA TYR A 63 16.83 8.23 13.95
C TYR A 63 17.95 7.18 13.83
N LYS A 64 17.93 6.37 12.76
CA LYS A 64 18.96 5.39 12.42
C LYS A 64 19.98 5.94 11.43
N ASN A 65 19.52 6.77 10.49
CA ASN A 65 20.37 7.35 9.46
C ASN A 65 20.56 8.85 9.67
N ILE A 66 21.68 9.20 10.31
CA ILE A 66 22.10 10.58 10.55
C ILE A 66 23.20 11.04 9.58
N GLU A 67 23.60 10.23 8.61
CA GLU A 67 24.63 10.57 7.62
C GLU A 67 24.37 11.91 6.90
N PRO A 68 23.12 12.25 6.50
CA PRO A 68 22.88 13.53 5.86
C PRO A 68 23.12 14.72 6.80
N LEU A 69 22.92 14.55 8.11
CA LEU A 69 23.24 15.58 9.11
C LEU A 69 24.76 15.77 9.23
N TRP A 70 25.52 14.68 9.21
CA TRP A 70 26.99 14.70 9.15
C TRP A 70 27.50 15.42 7.91
N PHE A 71 26.94 15.11 6.73
CA PHE A 71 27.29 15.78 5.48
C PHE A 71 27.03 17.29 5.56
N ILE A 72 25.85 17.69 6.03
CA ILE A 72 25.50 19.10 6.16
C ILE A 72 26.44 19.82 7.14
N SER A 73 26.73 19.20 8.28
CA SER A 73 27.65 19.75 9.29
C SER A 73 29.05 19.99 8.71
N LYS A 74 29.64 18.96 8.09
CA LYS A 74 31.00 19.03 7.53
C LYS A 74 31.12 20.01 6.37
N GLN A 75 30.13 20.02 5.47
CA GLN A 75 30.22 20.76 4.23
C GLN A 75 29.88 22.25 4.40
N PHE A 76 28.93 22.58 5.27
CA PHE A 76 28.35 23.94 5.32
C PHE A 76 28.50 24.65 6.66
N VAL A 77 28.41 23.92 7.78
CA VAL A 77 28.39 24.55 9.12
C VAL A 77 29.80 24.66 9.72
N ARG A 78 30.63 23.63 9.52
CA ARG A 78 32.01 23.52 10.05
C ARG A 78 32.13 23.88 11.54
N ASN A 79 31.10 23.58 12.33
CA ASN A 79 31.07 23.83 13.77
C ASN A 79 31.46 22.56 14.52
N SER A 80 32.51 22.63 15.35
CA SER A 80 33.01 21.49 16.14
C SER A 80 31.99 20.97 17.14
N ASN A 81 31.27 21.86 17.83
CA ASN A 81 30.26 21.52 18.82
C ASN A 81 29.10 20.70 18.20
N LEU A 82 28.76 21.00 16.95
CA LEU A 82 27.75 20.25 16.21
C LEU A 82 28.22 18.81 15.91
N ASN A 83 29.49 18.64 15.56
CA ASN A 83 30.07 17.33 15.31
C ASN A 83 30.16 16.50 16.58
N ASP A 84 30.51 17.12 17.71
CA ASP A 84 30.57 16.45 19.01
C ASP A 84 29.17 15.88 19.39
N LYS A 85 28.11 16.67 19.19
CA LYS A 85 26.73 16.22 19.43
C LYS A 85 26.28 15.08 18.51
N LEU A 86 26.71 15.10 17.25
CA LEU A 86 26.42 14.01 16.31
C LEU A 86 27.15 12.72 16.70
N LEU A 87 28.41 12.84 17.11
CA LEU A 87 29.23 11.73 17.58
C LEU A 87 28.69 11.13 18.89
N ASP A 88 28.27 11.96 19.85
CA ASP A 88 27.63 11.53 21.09
C ASP A 88 26.36 10.73 20.82
N TYR A 89 25.56 11.15 19.83
CA TYR A 89 24.37 10.42 19.44
C TYR A 89 24.68 9.10 18.75
N GLU A 90 25.73 9.04 17.93
CA GLU A 90 26.18 7.82 17.25
C GLU A 90 26.67 6.77 18.27
N ASN A 91 27.54 7.18 19.20
CA ASN A 91 27.97 6.33 20.32
C ASN A 91 26.79 5.85 21.17
N TRP A 92 25.81 6.74 21.41
CA TRP A 92 24.57 6.37 22.09
C TRP A 92 23.73 5.36 21.28
N LEU A 93 23.69 5.51 19.95
CA LEU A 93 22.94 4.62 19.07
C LEU A 93 23.55 3.22 19.05
N GLU A 94 24.88 3.11 19.00
CA GLU A 94 25.61 1.83 19.07
C GLU A 94 25.35 1.13 20.41
N THR A 95 25.47 1.84 21.52
CA THR A 95 25.20 1.29 22.87
C THR A 95 23.72 0.93 23.08
N ALA A 96 22.80 1.71 22.51
CA ALA A 96 21.36 1.41 22.57
C ALA A 96 20.96 0.22 21.69
N GLN A 97 21.65 -0.01 20.56
CA GLN A 97 21.43 -1.19 19.70
C GLN A 97 22.00 -2.48 20.31
N LEU A 98 23.05 -2.37 21.12
CA LEU A 98 23.65 -3.47 21.88
C LEU A 98 22.82 -3.88 23.11
N SER A 99 21.76 -3.14 23.46
CA SER A 99 20.83 -3.56 24.50
C SER A 99 20.05 -4.77 23.99
N PRO A 100 20.22 -5.98 24.57
CA PRO A 100 19.54 -7.17 24.08
C PRO A 100 18.05 -6.91 24.14
N SER A 101 17.36 -7.06 23.02
CA SER A 101 15.93 -7.35 23.04
C SER A 101 15.76 -8.54 23.98
N CYS A 102 15.25 -8.29 25.19
CA CYS A 102 14.90 -9.33 26.13
C CYS A 102 13.91 -10.23 25.39
N ASN A 103 14.40 -11.38 24.94
CA ASN A 103 13.57 -12.41 24.33
C ASN A 103 12.82 -13.05 25.50
N MET A 104 11.68 -12.47 25.87
CA MET A 104 10.81 -12.93 26.97
C MET A 104 10.18 -14.32 26.68
N TYR A 105 10.54 -14.94 25.55
CA TYR A 105 10.10 -16.24 25.08
C TYR A 105 11.29 -17.15 24.72
N GLN A 106 12.31 -17.20 25.58
CA GLN A 106 13.17 -18.39 25.65
C GLN A 106 12.71 -19.21 26.85
N SER A 107 11.68 -20.01 26.60
CA SER A 107 11.29 -21.12 27.46
C SER A 107 12.33 -22.22 27.32
N ASP A 108 12.88 -22.65 28.45
CA ASP A 108 13.44 -23.97 28.74
C ASP A 108 14.18 -24.70 27.60
N GLU A 109 15.45 -24.36 27.38
CA GLU A 109 16.42 -25.36 26.93
C GLU A 109 17.55 -25.47 27.97
N ALA A 110 17.64 -26.66 28.54
CA ALA A 110 18.64 -27.06 29.50
C ALA A 110 20.07 -26.98 28.92
N PRO A 111 21.09 -26.76 29.76
CA PRO A 111 22.44 -26.51 29.30
C PRO A 111 23.16 -27.82 28.92
N GLU A 112 23.45 -28.02 27.64
CA GLU A 112 24.51 -28.93 27.22
C GLU A 112 25.74 -28.14 26.76
N LEU A 113 26.80 -28.35 27.54
CA LEU A 113 28.18 -27.99 27.28
C LEU A 113 28.62 -28.53 25.91
N LEU A 114 29.43 -27.77 25.18
CA LEU A 114 30.80 -28.20 24.86
C LEU A 114 31.64 -27.06 24.26
N GLU A 115 32.87 -27.03 24.74
CA GLU A 115 33.97 -26.13 24.42
C GLU A 115 34.56 -26.37 23.01
N GLN A 116 34.91 -25.26 22.36
CA GLN A 116 36.21 -24.96 21.71
C GLN A 116 36.72 -25.74 20.45
N GLN A 117 37.43 -24.94 19.61
CA GLN A 117 38.39 -25.26 18.52
C GLN A 117 37.74 -25.47 17.13
N ARG A 118 37.97 -24.69 16.05
CA ARG A 118 39.10 -23.96 15.40
C ARG A 118 40.09 -24.89 14.64
N HIS A 119 40.29 -24.58 13.33
CA HIS A 119 41.24 -25.12 12.31
C HIS A 119 40.89 -26.49 11.69
N GLU A 120 41.20 -26.89 10.45
CA GLU A 120 41.56 -26.35 9.10
C GLU A 120 41.67 -27.58 8.15
N GLU A 121 41.52 -27.38 6.82
CA GLU A 121 42.08 -28.14 5.65
C GLU A 121 41.66 -29.60 5.29
N GLU A 122 41.14 -29.82 4.06
CA GLU A 122 41.67 -30.63 2.91
C GLU A 122 41.47 -32.17 3.07
N GLU A 123 41.20 -33.07 2.12
CA GLU A 123 41.24 -33.16 0.65
C GLU A 123 40.53 -34.48 0.19
N TYR A 124 40.08 -34.52 -1.07
CA TYR A 124 39.96 -35.68 -2.01
C TYR A 124 38.97 -36.88 -1.88
N SER A 125 38.31 -37.13 -3.04
CA SER A 125 37.86 -38.41 -3.68
C SER A 125 36.47 -39.03 -3.43
N ALA A 126 35.63 -38.89 -4.48
CA ALA A 126 34.93 -39.94 -5.24
C ALA A 126 34.14 -41.05 -4.54
N SER A 127 32.81 -41.11 -4.77
CA SER A 127 32.11 -42.12 -5.59
C SER A 127 30.60 -42.23 -5.24
N LEU A 128 29.76 -42.28 -6.29
CA LEU A 128 28.38 -42.79 -6.23
C LEU A 128 28.42 -44.32 -6.10
N PRO A 129 27.43 -44.96 -5.43
CA PRO A 129 26.32 -45.50 -6.22
C PRO A 129 24.93 -45.42 -5.56
N GLU A 130 23.93 -45.58 -6.42
CA GLU A 130 22.50 -45.70 -6.15
C GLU A 130 22.14 -46.78 -5.11
N SER A 131 21.11 -46.53 -4.31
CA SER A 131 20.21 -47.60 -3.85
C SER A 131 18.86 -47.03 -3.42
N ALA A 132 17.82 -47.54 -4.07
CA ALA A 132 16.42 -47.21 -3.82
C ALA A 132 15.92 -47.83 -2.52
N CYS A 133 15.21 -47.06 -1.70
CA CYS A 133 14.30 -47.60 -0.67
C CYS A 133 13.04 -46.72 -0.59
N ALA A 134 11.89 -47.34 -0.82
CA ALA A 134 10.56 -46.77 -0.70
C ALA A 134 10.15 -46.54 0.76
N SER A 135 9.26 -45.56 0.99
CA SER A 135 8.03 -45.65 1.82
C SER A 135 7.49 -44.23 2.08
N THR A 136 6.46 -43.76 1.38
CA THR A 136 5.04 -43.80 1.80
C THR A 136 4.80 -43.37 3.24
N TYR A 137 4.48 -42.09 3.43
CA TYR A 137 3.70 -41.65 4.59
C TYR A 137 2.20 -41.72 4.23
N ASN A 138 1.48 -42.52 5.01
CA ASN A 138 0.03 -42.61 5.01
C ASN A 138 -0.56 -41.37 5.70
N LEU A 139 -1.53 -40.72 5.06
CA LEU A 139 -2.50 -39.86 5.74
C LEU A 139 -3.83 -40.60 5.79
N SER A 140 -4.18 -41.06 6.98
CA SER A 140 -5.39 -41.83 7.24
C SER A 140 -6.64 -40.97 7.05
N ARG A 141 -7.48 -41.51 6.18
CA ARG A 141 -8.88 -41.21 5.89
C ARG A 141 -9.76 -41.76 7.01
N SER A 142 -10.77 -41.02 7.44
CA SER A 142 -11.97 -41.61 8.07
C SER A 142 -13.21 -41.08 7.37
N SER A 143 -13.82 -42.00 6.64
CA SER A 143 -15.15 -41.92 6.05
C SER A 143 -16.18 -42.34 7.11
N THR A 144 -17.40 -41.81 7.02
CA THR A 144 -18.59 -42.64 7.23
C THR A 144 -19.72 -42.13 6.34
N GLU A 145 -20.30 -43.09 5.64
CA GLU A 145 -21.27 -43.03 4.57
C GLU A 145 -22.71 -42.90 5.12
N ASN A 146 -23.66 -42.45 4.30
CA ASN A 146 -24.67 -43.37 3.74
C ASN A 146 -25.65 -42.66 2.79
N SER A 147 -25.76 -43.26 1.60
CA SER A 147 -26.82 -43.10 0.60
C SER A 147 -28.21 -43.46 1.15
N ILE A 148 -29.27 -43.04 0.46
CA ILE A 148 -30.25 -43.95 -0.21
C ILE A 148 -31.39 -43.15 -0.90
N ALA A 149 -31.64 -43.55 -2.15
CA ALA A 149 -32.87 -43.59 -2.94
C ALA A 149 -33.56 -42.33 -3.53
N SER A 150 -33.66 -42.40 -4.85
CA SER A 150 -34.66 -41.82 -5.77
C SER A 150 -36.11 -42.21 -5.45
N SER A 151 -37.09 -41.35 -5.76
CA SER A 151 -38.15 -41.62 -6.75
C SER A 151 -39.18 -40.48 -6.85
N SER A 152 -39.69 -40.34 -8.07
CA SER A 152 -40.65 -39.41 -8.65
C SER A 152 -42.08 -39.40 -8.04
N ILE A 153 -42.83 -38.30 -8.20
CA ILE A 153 -44.09 -38.16 -9.00
C ILE A 153 -44.98 -36.96 -8.60
N GLN A 154 -45.35 -36.17 -9.65
CA GLN A 154 -46.57 -35.38 -9.96
C GLN A 154 -47.03 -34.11 -9.22
N ILE A 155 -47.03 -33.01 -10.01
CA ILE A 155 -48.16 -32.18 -10.47
C ILE A 155 -49.34 -31.99 -9.49
N ILE A 156 -49.51 -30.75 -9.02
CA ILE A 156 -50.81 -30.09 -8.96
C ILE A 156 -50.65 -28.69 -9.59
N GLU A 157 -51.29 -28.51 -10.74
CA GLU A 157 -51.64 -27.20 -11.28
C GLU A 157 -52.63 -26.52 -10.32
N THR A 158 -52.36 -25.28 -9.96
CA THR A 158 -53.45 -24.35 -9.66
C THR A 158 -53.14 -23.03 -10.34
N SER A 159 -53.89 -22.84 -11.40
CA SER A 159 -53.97 -21.69 -12.28
C SER A 159 -54.06 -20.38 -11.51
N HIS A 160 -53.09 -19.50 -11.71
CA HIS A 160 -53.37 -18.07 -11.85
C HIS A 160 -52.36 -17.43 -12.80
N SER A 161 -52.84 -17.22 -14.02
CA SER A 161 -52.23 -16.34 -15.02
C SER A 161 -52.16 -14.91 -14.48
N CYS A 162 -51.01 -14.26 -14.71
CA CYS A 162 -50.86 -12.92 -15.32
C CYS A 162 -49.67 -12.15 -14.74
N ARG A 163 -48.80 -11.66 -15.65
CA ARG A 163 -47.79 -10.58 -15.51
C ARG A 163 -46.38 -10.95 -15.04
N GLN A 164 -45.55 -11.52 -15.92
CA GLN A 164 -44.08 -11.52 -15.70
C GLN A 164 -43.22 -11.10 -16.89
N GLU A 165 -43.74 -11.01 -18.13
CA GLU A 165 -42.92 -10.63 -19.30
C GLU A 165 -42.42 -9.17 -19.29
N GLY A 166 -43.02 -8.29 -18.46
CA GLY A 166 -42.65 -6.87 -18.39
C GLY A 166 -41.55 -6.51 -17.38
N ARG A 167 -41.22 -7.39 -16.41
CA ARG A 167 -40.19 -7.10 -15.38
C ARG A 167 -38.78 -7.42 -15.85
N ASP A 168 -38.61 -8.51 -16.60
CA ASP A 168 -37.28 -8.95 -17.04
C ASP A 168 -36.66 -7.98 -18.06
N ASN A 169 -37.47 -7.42 -18.96
CA ASN A 169 -37.00 -6.45 -19.96
C ASN A 169 -36.48 -5.14 -19.34
N LEU A 170 -37.10 -4.69 -18.24
CA LEU A 170 -36.74 -3.43 -17.59
C LEU A 170 -35.42 -3.54 -16.81
N ASP A 171 -35.19 -4.71 -16.20
CA ASP A 171 -33.93 -5.06 -15.55
C ASP A 171 -32.79 -5.23 -16.56
N ASP A 172 -33.06 -5.81 -17.73
CA ASP A 172 -32.09 -5.95 -18.81
C ASP A 172 -31.72 -4.60 -19.45
N LYS A 173 -32.71 -3.74 -19.71
CA LYS A 173 -32.46 -2.36 -20.18
C LYS A 173 -31.62 -1.57 -19.18
N ARG A 174 -31.84 -1.77 -17.87
CA ARG A 174 -31.06 -1.12 -16.80
C ARG A 174 -29.62 -1.62 -16.78
N LYS A 175 -29.39 -2.93 -16.81
CA LYS A 175 -28.03 -3.50 -16.86
C LYS A 175 -27.26 -2.99 -18.07
N LEU A 176 -27.94 -2.90 -19.22
CA LEU A 176 -27.35 -2.35 -20.44
C LEU A 176 -26.96 -0.86 -20.26
N LEU A 177 -27.81 -0.07 -19.61
CA LEU A 177 -27.50 1.33 -19.29
C LEU A 177 -26.29 1.44 -18.35
N GLN A 178 -26.27 0.66 -17.27
CA GLN A 178 -25.14 0.62 -16.33
C GLN A 178 -23.85 0.25 -17.06
N GLN A 179 -23.89 -0.77 -17.91
CA GLN A 179 -22.73 -1.22 -18.66
C GLN A 179 -22.26 -0.19 -19.70
N THR A 180 -23.19 0.50 -20.36
CA THR A 180 -22.87 1.59 -21.29
C THR A 180 -22.17 2.73 -20.57
N VAL A 181 -22.67 3.13 -19.41
CA VAL A 181 -22.07 4.18 -18.57
C VAL A 181 -20.68 3.76 -18.10
N LEU A 182 -20.52 2.53 -17.61
CA LEU A 182 -19.24 1.94 -17.21
C LEU A 182 -18.18 2.03 -18.31
N LEU A 183 -18.54 1.60 -19.53
CA LEU A 183 -17.63 1.60 -20.67
C LEU A 183 -17.20 3.02 -21.08
N GLN A 184 -18.07 4.02 -20.93
CA GLN A 184 -17.72 5.41 -21.24
C GLN A 184 -16.82 6.04 -20.17
N ILE A 185 -17.03 5.68 -18.89
CA ILE A 185 -16.27 6.24 -17.78
C ILE A 185 -14.89 5.60 -17.67
N LYS A 186 -14.75 4.28 -17.89
CA LYS A 186 -13.51 3.53 -17.61
C LYS A 186 -12.27 4.13 -18.27
N ASP A 187 -12.41 4.62 -19.52
CA ASP A 187 -11.31 5.15 -20.29
C ASP A 187 -10.92 6.58 -19.87
N ARG A 188 -11.85 7.33 -19.27
CA ARG A 188 -11.66 8.75 -18.97
C ARG A 188 -11.32 9.01 -17.50
N LEU A 189 -11.55 8.04 -16.61
CA LEU A 189 -11.37 8.22 -15.17
C LEU A 189 -9.90 8.34 -14.77
N GLY A 190 -9.01 7.57 -15.38
CA GLY A 190 -7.56 7.64 -15.13
C GLY A 190 -7.22 7.61 -13.64
N ARG A 191 -6.26 8.43 -13.19
CA ARG A 191 -5.78 8.42 -11.79
C ARG A 191 -6.80 8.84 -10.73
N SER A 192 -7.90 9.50 -11.12
CA SER A 192 -8.95 9.92 -10.18
C SER A 192 -9.86 8.78 -9.71
N TRP A 193 -9.71 7.57 -10.26
CA TRP A 193 -10.57 6.44 -9.90
C TRP A 193 -10.57 6.12 -8.39
N ARG A 194 -9.43 6.23 -7.72
CA ARG A 194 -9.31 6.01 -6.26
C ARG A 194 -10.11 7.03 -5.47
N ASP A 195 -10.03 8.30 -5.86
CA ASP A 195 -10.76 9.37 -5.19
C ASP A 195 -12.27 9.17 -5.39
N VAL A 196 -12.70 8.81 -6.59
CA VAL A 196 -14.12 8.50 -6.86
C VAL A 196 -14.58 7.28 -6.05
N ALA A 197 -13.79 6.20 -6.01
CA ALA A 197 -14.09 4.99 -5.24
C ALA A 197 -14.29 5.28 -3.74
N ARG A 198 -13.47 6.16 -3.15
CA ARG A 198 -13.63 6.59 -1.76
C ARG A 198 -14.93 7.35 -1.53
N HIS A 199 -15.32 8.23 -2.45
CA HIS A 199 -16.60 8.95 -2.35
C HIS A 199 -17.82 8.04 -2.59
N LEU A 200 -17.62 6.89 -3.23
CA LEU A 200 -18.62 5.82 -3.34
C LEU A 200 -18.65 4.89 -2.12
N ASN A 201 -17.90 5.19 -1.06
CA ASN A 201 -17.77 4.38 0.16
C ASN A 201 -17.30 2.94 -0.10
N ILE A 202 -16.51 2.71 -1.14
CA ILE A 202 -15.81 1.43 -1.34
C ILE A 202 -14.72 1.32 -0.28
N ARG A 203 -14.57 0.12 0.31
CA ARG A 203 -13.58 -0.08 1.39
C ARG A 203 -12.17 0.10 0.83
N GLU A 204 -11.27 0.74 1.60
CA GLU A 204 -9.88 0.97 1.14
C GLU A 204 -9.16 -0.36 0.83
N CYS A 205 -9.49 -1.46 1.54
CA CYS A 205 -8.94 -2.77 1.22
C CYS A 205 -9.35 -3.29 -0.17
N GLU A 206 -10.54 -2.96 -0.66
CA GLU A 206 -10.99 -3.32 -2.01
C GLU A 206 -10.30 -2.44 -3.05
N ILE A 207 -10.08 -1.16 -2.74
CA ILE A 207 -9.31 -0.24 -3.58
C ILE A 207 -7.87 -0.75 -3.75
N ASP A 208 -7.23 -1.15 -2.66
CA ASP A 208 -5.87 -1.68 -2.68
C ASP A 208 -5.79 -3.04 -3.40
N ALA A 209 -6.82 -3.89 -3.26
CA ALA A 209 -6.92 -5.15 -4.00
C ALA A 209 -7.02 -4.92 -5.51
N VAL A 210 -7.85 -3.96 -5.96
CA VAL A 210 -7.97 -3.59 -7.38
C VAL A 210 -6.63 -3.07 -7.92
N GLN A 211 -5.95 -2.22 -7.16
CA GLN A 211 -4.63 -1.70 -7.55
C GLN A 211 -3.59 -2.82 -7.66
N SER A 212 -3.62 -3.78 -6.73
CA SER A 212 -2.68 -4.92 -6.73
C SER A 212 -2.95 -5.88 -7.88
N LYS A 213 -4.21 -6.07 -8.28
CA LYS A 213 -4.63 -6.92 -9.39
C LYS A 213 -4.21 -6.36 -10.76
N TYR A 214 -4.22 -5.04 -10.91
CA TYR A 214 -3.92 -4.36 -12.19
C TYR A 214 -2.90 -3.23 -12.02
N PRO A 215 -1.64 -3.47 -11.62
CA PRO A 215 -0.72 -2.41 -11.18
C PRO A 215 -0.39 -1.35 -12.24
N TYR A 216 -0.36 -1.74 -13.52
CA TYR A 216 0.03 -0.85 -14.63
C TYR A 216 -1.13 -0.40 -15.51
N ASP A 217 -2.33 -0.93 -15.29
CA ASP A 217 -3.49 -0.64 -16.14
C ASP A 217 -4.55 0.17 -15.37
N LEU A 218 -4.52 1.49 -15.56
CA LEU A 218 -5.49 2.40 -14.95
C LEU A 218 -6.90 2.22 -15.52
N LYS A 219 -7.05 1.72 -16.74
CA LYS A 219 -8.35 1.51 -17.37
C LYS A 219 -9.04 0.32 -16.74
N GLU A 220 -8.30 -0.79 -16.58
CA GLU A 220 -8.81 -1.98 -15.91
C GLU A 220 -9.05 -1.74 -14.42
N GLN A 221 -8.18 -0.98 -13.73
CA GLN A 221 -8.46 -0.51 -12.37
C GLN A 221 -9.79 0.25 -12.31
N SER A 222 -10.01 1.17 -13.26
CA SER A 222 -11.22 1.99 -13.33
C SER A 222 -12.47 1.15 -13.64
N TYR A 223 -12.34 0.14 -14.49
CA TYR A 223 -13.43 -0.75 -14.83
C TYR A 223 -13.84 -1.63 -13.65
N GLU A 224 -12.86 -2.20 -12.94
CA GLU A 224 -13.12 -3.16 -11.87
C GLU A 224 -13.73 -2.53 -10.62
N PHE A 225 -13.27 -1.35 -10.19
CA PHE A 225 -13.93 -0.71 -9.05
C PHE A 225 -15.38 -0.29 -9.40
N LEU A 226 -15.65 0.09 -10.65
CA LEU A 226 -17.00 0.40 -11.11
C LEU A 226 -17.88 -0.87 -11.13
N ASN A 227 -17.33 -2.04 -11.51
CA ASN A 227 -18.05 -3.31 -11.42
C ASN A 227 -18.39 -3.66 -9.97
N ILE A 228 -17.42 -3.53 -9.06
CA ILE A 228 -17.63 -3.71 -7.62
C ILE A 228 -18.73 -2.78 -7.13
N TYR A 229 -18.67 -1.51 -7.54
CA TYR A 229 -19.70 -0.54 -7.19
C TYR A 229 -21.09 -0.92 -7.70
N MET A 230 -21.23 -1.33 -8.96
CA MET A 230 -22.53 -1.75 -9.51
C MET A 230 -23.07 -3.00 -8.84
N ALA A 231 -22.19 -3.92 -8.42
CA ALA A 231 -22.58 -5.11 -7.67
C ALA A 231 -23.07 -4.77 -6.25
N LEU A 232 -22.53 -3.72 -5.63
CA LEU A 232 -22.88 -3.27 -4.27
C LEU A 232 -24.05 -2.28 -4.23
N SER A 233 -24.38 -1.63 -5.34
CA SER A 233 -25.31 -0.51 -5.35
C SER A 233 -26.77 -0.91 -5.43
N ASP A 234 -27.60 -0.18 -4.69
CA ASP A 234 -29.05 -0.23 -4.85
C ASP A 234 -29.46 0.24 -6.25
N THR A 235 -30.36 -0.56 -6.85
CA THR A 235 -30.84 -0.46 -8.22
C THR A 235 -31.38 0.92 -8.61
N GLU A 236 -31.89 1.70 -7.66
CA GLU A 236 -32.56 2.98 -7.93
C GLU A 236 -31.66 4.21 -7.69
N ARG A 237 -30.57 4.06 -6.93
CA ARG A 237 -29.74 5.20 -6.48
C ARG A 237 -28.31 5.18 -7.00
N TRP A 238 -27.90 4.12 -7.70
CA TRP A 238 -26.55 4.00 -8.26
C TRP A 238 -26.14 5.23 -9.10
N ALA A 239 -27.05 5.76 -9.92
CA ALA A 239 -26.78 6.89 -10.79
C ALA A 239 -26.52 8.18 -9.99
N ILE A 240 -27.37 8.47 -9.01
CA ILE A 240 -27.27 9.68 -8.17
C ILE A 240 -25.98 9.64 -7.35
N ASN A 241 -25.69 8.48 -6.76
CA ASN A 241 -24.48 8.27 -5.97
C ASN A 241 -23.21 8.37 -6.84
N LEU A 242 -23.25 7.83 -8.06
CA LEU A 242 -22.16 7.95 -9.03
C LEU A 242 -21.92 9.41 -9.44
N ILE A 243 -22.98 10.13 -9.80
CA ILE A 243 -22.92 11.56 -10.14
C ILE A 243 -22.34 12.37 -8.97
N HIS A 244 -22.81 12.12 -7.75
CA HIS A 244 -22.31 12.79 -6.55
C HIS A 244 -20.82 12.50 -6.31
N ALA A 245 -20.40 11.25 -6.43
CA ALA A 245 -19.01 10.87 -6.25
C ALA A 245 -18.10 11.46 -7.34
N LEU A 246 -18.54 11.52 -8.59
CA LEU A 246 -17.81 12.19 -9.68
C LEU A 246 -17.67 13.70 -9.43
N GLU A 247 -18.71 14.33 -8.89
CA GLU A 247 -18.67 15.74 -8.50
C GLU A 247 -17.67 15.99 -7.38
N LYS A 248 -17.70 15.17 -6.33
CA LYS A 248 -16.75 15.25 -5.21
C LYS A 248 -15.32 14.90 -5.63
N GLY A 249 -15.18 13.96 -6.57
CA GLY A 249 -13.93 13.59 -7.23
C GLY A 249 -13.39 14.65 -8.21
N ARG A 250 -14.02 15.83 -8.31
CA ARG A 250 -13.62 16.95 -9.17
C ARG A 250 -13.62 16.61 -10.67
N ARG A 251 -14.41 15.63 -11.09
CA ARG A 251 -14.58 15.23 -12.49
C ARG A 251 -15.96 15.63 -13.00
N ARG A 252 -16.17 16.95 -13.09
CA ARG A 252 -17.42 17.54 -13.61
C ARG A 252 -17.68 17.15 -15.07
N ASP A 253 -16.61 16.99 -15.85
CA ASP A 253 -16.65 16.49 -17.22
C ASP A 253 -17.33 15.11 -17.32
N LEU A 254 -17.05 14.22 -16.37
CA LEU A 254 -17.64 12.88 -16.35
C LEU A 254 -19.04 12.87 -15.73
N LYS A 255 -19.28 13.73 -14.75
CA LYS A 255 -20.62 13.95 -14.20
C LYS A 255 -21.61 14.32 -15.32
N GLU A 256 -21.27 15.34 -16.11
CA GLU A 256 -22.11 15.83 -17.21
C GLU A 256 -22.32 14.73 -18.26
N LEU A 257 -21.28 13.96 -18.58
CA LEU A 257 -21.38 12.83 -19.52
C LEU A 257 -22.33 11.74 -19.00
N VAL A 258 -22.29 11.42 -17.72
CA VAL A 258 -23.19 10.42 -17.11
C VAL A 258 -24.64 10.92 -17.09
N GLU A 259 -24.85 12.18 -16.74
CA GLU A 259 -26.17 12.82 -16.78
C GLU A 259 -26.76 12.80 -18.20
N GLU A 260 -25.95 13.14 -19.21
CA GLU A 260 -26.36 13.08 -20.62
C GLU A 260 -26.76 11.66 -21.05
N LEU A 261 -25.96 10.65 -20.69
CA LEU A 261 -26.26 9.26 -21.00
C LEU A 261 -27.55 8.76 -20.35
N ILE A 262 -27.82 9.18 -19.11
CA ILE A 262 -29.05 8.82 -18.40
C ILE A 262 -30.26 9.51 -19.06
N LEU A 263 -30.15 10.81 -19.37
CA LEU A 263 -31.22 11.57 -20.02
C LEU A 263 -31.57 10.98 -21.39
N LYS A 264 -30.55 10.66 -22.20
CA LYS A 264 -30.73 10.11 -23.55
C LYS A 264 -31.42 8.73 -23.57
N ASN A 265 -31.32 7.96 -22.48
CA ASN A 265 -31.99 6.66 -22.37
C ASN A 265 -33.44 6.75 -21.85
N ASN A 266 -33.84 7.91 -21.34
CA ASN A 266 -35.19 8.21 -20.83
C ASN A 266 -36.10 8.90 -21.87
N THR A 267 -35.51 9.56 -22.89
CA THR A 267 -36.19 10.02 -24.12
C THR A 267 -36.31 8.93 -25.16
#